data_AF-A0A4Y2JNI5-F1
#
_entry.id   AF-A0A4Y2JNI5-F1
#
_cell.length_a   1.000
_cell.length_b   1.000
_cell.length_c   1.000
_cell.angle_alpha   90.00
_cell.angle_beta   90.00
_cell.angle_gamma   90.00
#
_symmetry.space_group_name_H-M   'P 1'
#
loop_
_entity.id
_entity.type
_entity.pdbx_description
1 polymer ?
#
loop_
_entity_poly.entity_id
_entity_poly.type
_entity_poly.pdbx_seq_one_letter_code
_entity_poly.pdbx_strand_id
1 'polypeptide(L)' 'MERGSRKSRYKAIVKRFRKKELQQYLEFLNLETHGKKPVLFDRVWKSLKNILHSYEELPVAIENIIRELNE' A
#
# COMPACT_ATOMS: atom_id res chain seq x y z
N MET A 1 1.28 -9.13 -19.59
CA MET A 1 0.25 -9.82 -18.77
C MET A 1 0.70 -10.14 -17.32
N GLU A 2 1.71 -9.47 -16.74
CA GLU A 2 2.27 -9.89 -15.42
C GLU A 2 1.73 -9.16 -14.17
N ARG A 3 1.10 -7.98 -14.33
CA ARG A 3 0.68 -7.13 -13.19
C ARG A 3 -0.36 -7.79 -12.27
N GLY A 4 -1.21 -8.68 -12.80
CA GLY A 4 -2.20 -9.42 -12.01
C GLY A 4 -1.59 -10.46 -11.07
N SER A 5 -0.47 -11.07 -11.47
CA SER A 5 0.21 -12.14 -10.71
C SER A 5 0.88 -11.60 -9.44
N ARG A 6 1.59 -10.46 -9.53
CA ARG A 6 2.27 -9.84 -8.37
C ARG A 6 1.27 -9.31 -7.33
N LYS A 7 0.22 -8.58 -7.76
CA LYS A 7 -0.83 -8.09 -6.85
C LYS A 7 -1.54 -9.24 -6.11
N SER A 8 -1.72 -10.38 -6.78
CA SER A 8 -2.29 -11.59 -6.17
C SER A 8 -1.35 -12.19 -5.09
N ARG A 9 -0.04 -12.25 -5.35
CA ARG A 9 0.97 -12.73 -4.39
C ARG A 9 1.07 -11.85 -3.14
N TYR A 10 1.11 -10.53 -3.28
CA TYR A 10 1.16 -9.63 -2.12
C TYR A 10 -0.10 -9.72 -1.26
N LYS A 11 -1.29 -9.82 -1.89
CA LYS A 11 -2.55 -10.02 -1.16
C LYS A 11 -2.54 -11.32 -0.36
N ALA A 12 -1.97 -12.39 -0.92
CA ALA A 12 -1.84 -13.67 -0.24
C ALA A 12 -0.90 -13.61 0.97
N ILE A 13 0.19 -12.82 0.90
CA ILE A 13 1.09 -12.60 2.04
C ILE A 13 0.35 -11.88 3.18
N VAL A 14 -0.33 -10.77 2.88
CA VAL A 14 -1.06 -9.99 3.91
C VAL A 14 -2.18 -10.80 4.55
N LYS A 15 -2.83 -11.71 3.80
CA LYS A 15 -3.84 -12.63 4.37
C LYS A 15 -3.28 -13.57 5.44
N ARG A 16 -1.99 -13.91 5.39
CA ARG A 16 -1.33 -14.79 6.35
C ARG A 16 -1.04 -14.11 7.68
N PHE A 17 -1.02 -12.77 7.73
CA PHE A 17 -0.81 -12.03 8.96
C PHE A 17 -1.92 -12.28 9.99
N ARG A 18 -1.51 -12.35 11.25
CA ARG A 18 -2.37 -12.41 12.43
C ARG A 18 -2.96 -11.04 12.70
N LYS A 19 -4.03 -11.01 13.51
CA LYS A 19 -4.70 -9.76 13.89
C LYS A 19 -3.71 -8.75 14.50
N LYS A 20 -2.83 -9.19 15.40
CA LYS A 20 -1.84 -8.34 16.06
C LYS A 20 -0.85 -7.71 15.07
N GLU A 21 -0.38 -8.47 14.08
CA GLU A 21 0.54 -7.97 13.04
C GLU A 21 -0.14 -6.91 12.16
N LEU A 22 -1.42 -7.12 11.80
CA LEU A 22 -2.20 -6.11 11.07
C LEU A 22 -2.40 -4.82 11.90
N GLN A 23 -2.62 -4.95 13.21
CA GLN A 23 -2.74 -3.80 14.11
C GLN A 23 -1.43 -3.04 14.23
N GLN A 24 -0.29 -3.72 14.40
CA GLN A 24 1.04 -3.10 14.45
C GLN A 24 1.36 -2.35 13.16
N TYR A 25 0.99 -2.90 12.00
CA TYR A 25 1.18 -2.21 10.73
C TYR A 25 0.32 -0.95 10.62
N LEU A 26 -0.95 -1.01 11.04
CA LEU A 26 -1.83 0.15 11.05
C LEU A 26 -1.37 1.21 12.06
N GLU A 27 -0.87 0.80 13.23
CA GLU A 27 -0.28 1.68 14.23
C GLU A 27 0.96 2.40 13.70
N PHE A 28 1.85 1.68 13.00
CA PHE A 28 3.00 2.29 12.31
C PHE A 28 2.58 3.34 11.28
N LEU A 29 1.47 3.12 10.57
CA LEU A 29 0.90 4.09 9.64
C LEU A 29 0.03 5.16 10.31
N ASN A 30 -0.07 5.15 11.65
CA ASN A 30 -0.94 6.03 12.42
C ASN A 30 -2.43 5.96 11.97
N LEU A 31 -2.90 4.74 11.68
CA LEU A 31 -4.26 4.43 11.23
C LEU A 31 -5.04 3.67 12.31
N GLU A 32 -6.36 3.69 12.20
CA GLU A 32 -7.26 3.05 13.15
C GLU A 32 -7.03 1.52 13.27
N THR A 33 -6.73 1.04 14.48
CA THR A 33 -6.36 -0.35 14.77
C THR A 33 -7.49 -1.20 15.36
N HIS A 34 -8.68 -0.61 15.57
CA HIS A 34 -9.85 -1.29 16.11
C HIS A 34 -10.61 -2.06 15.02
N GLY A 35 -11.23 -3.19 15.41
CA GLY A 35 -12.06 -4.00 14.53
C GLY A 35 -11.71 -5.49 14.51
N LYS A 36 -12.45 -6.24 13.67
CA LYS A 36 -12.21 -7.67 13.39
C LYS A 36 -11.08 -7.82 12.37
N LYS A 37 -10.42 -8.99 12.33
CA LYS A 37 -9.33 -9.29 11.39
C LYS A 37 -9.63 -8.92 9.93
N PRO A 38 -10.84 -9.18 9.37
CA PRO A 38 -11.15 -8.80 7.99
C PRO A 38 -11.11 -7.30 7.73
N VAL A 39 -11.59 -6.49 8.68
CA VAL A 39 -11.58 -5.02 8.59
C VAL A 39 -10.15 -4.49 8.59
N LEU A 40 -9.32 -5.02 9.50
CA LEU A 40 -7.91 -4.65 9.60
C LEU A 40 -7.14 -5.05 8.34
N PHE A 41 -7.41 -6.26 7.81
CA PHE A 41 -6.83 -6.72 6.55
C PHE A 41 -7.16 -5.78 5.39
N ASP A 42 -8.42 -5.38 5.23
CA ASP A 42 -8.83 -4.49 4.14
C ASP A 42 -8.18 -3.10 4.27
N ARG A 43 -8.05 -2.56 5.48
CA ARG A 43 -7.32 -1.31 5.73
C ARG A 43 -5.85 -1.45 5.33
N VAL A 44 -5.15 -2.46 5.82
CA VAL A 44 -3.73 -2.72 5.47
C VAL A 44 -3.56 -2.87 3.96
N TRP A 45 -4.43 -3.64 3.32
CA TRP A 45 -4.37 -3.88 1.88
C TRP A 45 -4.61 -2.61 1.05
N LYS A 46 -5.55 -1.76 1.49
CA LYS A 46 -5.80 -0.45 0.86
C LYS A 46 -4.59 0.47 0.99
N SER A 47 -4.00 0.56 2.19
CA SER A 47 -2.81 1.39 2.41
C SER A 47 -1.62 0.93 1.56
N LEU A 48 -1.36 -0.38 1.51
CA LEU A 48 -0.30 -0.94 0.66
C LEU A 48 -0.53 -0.66 -0.83
N LYS A 49 -1.78 -0.75 -1.30
CA LYS A 49 -2.12 -0.40 -2.68
C LYS A 49 -1.82 1.06 -3.00
N ASN A 50 -2.17 1.97 -2.08
CA ASN A 50 -1.93 3.40 -2.26
C ASN A 50 -0.43 3.69 -2.31
N ILE A 51 0.35 3.13 -1.37
CA ILE A 51 1.80 3.29 -1.34
C ILE A 51 2.42 2.80 -2.66
N LEU A 52 2.06 1.59 -3.10
CA LEU A 52 2.57 1.03 -4.36
C LEU A 52 2.19 1.90 -5.58
N HIS A 53 0.98 2.46 -5.58
CA HIS A 53 0.55 3.34 -6.67
C HIS A 53 1.33 4.66 -6.66
N SER A 54 1.51 5.29 -5.50
CA SER A 54 2.33 6.50 -5.38
C SER A 54 3.78 6.27 -5.81
N TYR A 55 4.37 5.10 -5.52
CA TYR A 55 5.70 4.77 -6.02
C TYR A 55 5.75 4.57 -7.54
N GLU A 56 4.68 4.09 -8.18
CA GLU A 56 4.61 4.01 -9.64
C GLU A 56 4.50 5.40 -10.29
N GLU A 57 3.87 6.36 -9.61
CA GLU A 57 3.65 7.73 -10.13
C GLU A 57 4.81 8.69 -9.82
N LEU A 58 5.63 8.39 -8.80
CA LEU A 58 6.72 9.26 -8.35
C LEU A 58 7.73 9.64 -9.46
N PRO A 59 8.19 8.73 -10.34
CA PRO A 59 9.12 9.11 -11.41
C PRO A 59 8.52 10.13 -12.38
N VAL A 60 7.26 9.95 -12.75
CA VAL A 60 6.54 10.86 -13.66
C VAL A 60 6.36 12.23 -13.01
N ALA A 61 6.01 12.25 -11.72
CA ALA A 61 5.91 13.49 -10.97
C ALA A 61 7.25 14.25 -10.92
N ILE A 62 8.36 13.54 -10.72
CA ILE A 62 9.71 14.13 -10.72
C ILE A 62 10.07 14.69 -12.11
N GLU A 63 9.81 13.96 -13.19
CA GLU A 63 10.07 14.42 -14.56
C GLU A 63 9.31 15.71 -14.89
N ASN A 64 8.04 15.81 -14.48
CA ASN A 64 7.25 17.01 -14.69
C ASN A 64 7.82 18.23 -13.96
N ILE A 65 8.23 18.06 -12.69
CA ILE A 65 8.85 19.14 -11.91
C ILE A 65 10.16 19.60 -12.56
N ILE A 66 11.00 18.67 -13.01
CA ILE A 66 12.26 19.01 -13.69
C ILE A 66 11.98 19.80 -14.98
N ARG A 67 10.95 19.43 -15.74
CA ARG A 67 10.56 20.16 -16.94
C ARG A 67 10.11 21.58 -16.62
N GLU A 68 9.23 21.75 -15.64
CA GLU A 68 8.73 23.08 -15.22
C GLU A 68 9.85 24.01 -14.70
N LEU A 69 10.91 23.46 -14.09
CA LEU A 69 12.04 24.26 -13.61
C LEU A 69 13.03 24.67 -14.70
N ASN A 70 13.01 24.03 -15.87
CA ASN A 70 13.91 24.30 -16.99
C ASN A 70 13.24 25.10 -18.13
N GLU A 71 11.94 25.37 -18.03
CA GLU A 71 11.17 26.29 -18.90
C GLU A 71 11.11 27.69 -18.27
#